data_AF-A0A8H7WHB9-F1
#
_entry.id   AF-A0A8H7WHB9-F1
#
_cell.length_a   1.000
_cell.length_b   1.000
_cell.length_c   1.000
_cell.angle_alpha   90.00
_cell.angle_beta   90.00
_cell.angle_gamma   90.00
#
_symmetry.space_group_name_H-M   'P 1'
#
loop_
_entity.id
_entity.type
_entity.pdbx_description
1 polymer ?
#
loop_
_entity_poly.entity_id
_entity_poly.type
_entity_poly.pdbx_seq_one_letter_code
_entity_poly.pdbx_strand_id
1 'polypeptide(L)'
;MTAHKAILAFNSAFFEAALYGKFKESQTNTIALPQDSFQTISAFLTWAYSGQIEASCSVEELWVLGDRLRSPHFTNEVMHLALSTYHIEERWLSARGADIALKQTPSGSKLRKFVQNYLNAHGLLCAKALKDEVEFYKNTAYERDCMR
;
A
#
# COMPACT_ATOMS: atom_id res chain seq x y z
N MET A 1 1.69 16.79 -8.00
CA MET A 1 0.80 15.99 -8.86
C MET A 1 -0.56 16.66 -8.93
N THR A 2 -1.29 16.50 -10.04
CA THR A 2 -2.63 17.08 -10.25
C THR A 2 -3.61 15.97 -10.60
N ALA A 3 -4.85 16.04 -10.12
CA ALA A 3 -5.88 15.03 -10.35
C ALA A 3 -7.29 15.66 -10.33
N HIS A 4 -8.25 15.00 -10.98
CA HIS A 4 -9.64 15.43 -11.01
C HIS A 4 -10.35 15.12 -9.69
N LYS A 5 -10.94 16.15 -9.08
CA LYS A 5 -11.68 16.04 -7.82
C LYS A 5 -12.78 14.98 -7.86
N ALA A 6 -13.53 14.93 -8.95
CA ALA A 6 -14.65 14.00 -9.10
C ALA A 6 -14.19 12.53 -9.03
N ILE A 7 -13.08 12.19 -9.68
CA ILE A 7 -12.52 10.83 -9.67
C ILE A 7 -12.02 10.46 -8.27
N LEU A 8 -11.35 11.40 -7.59
CA LEU A 8 -10.87 11.19 -6.22
C LEU A 8 -12.03 10.98 -5.25
N ALA A 9 -13.03 11.85 -5.28
CA ALA A 9 -14.19 11.76 -4.39
C ALA A 9 -15.03 10.51 -4.65
N PHE A 10 -15.22 10.12 -5.92
CA PHE A 10 -15.93 8.90 -6.27
C PHE A 10 -15.26 7.65 -5.68
N ASN A 11 -13.92 7.59 -5.73
CA ASN A 11 -13.17 6.42 -5.29
C ASN A 11 -12.79 6.44 -3.80
N SER A 12 -13.02 7.54 -3.07
CA SER A 12 -12.55 7.70 -1.69
C SER A 12 -13.45 8.65 -0.90
N ALA A 13 -14.07 8.12 0.15
CA ALA A 13 -14.87 8.92 1.08
C ALA A 13 -14.01 9.95 1.84
N PHE A 14 -12.71 9.70 2.02
CA PHE A 14 -11.78 10.70 2.57
C PHE A 14 -11.67 11.91 1.62
N PHE A 15 -11.41 11.68 0.33
CA PHE A 15 -11.28 12.77 -0.63
C PHE A 15 -12.62 13.47 -0.90
N GLU A 16 -13.74 12.73 -0.89
CA GLU A 16 -15.07 13.34 -0.94
C GLU A 16 -15.26 14.34 0.19
N ALA A 17 -15.02 13.91 1.43
CA ALA A 17 -15.15 14.78 2.60
C ALA A 17 -14.14 15.94 2.60
N ALA A 18 -12.91 15.72 2.15
CA ALA A 18 -11.87 16.75 2.11
C ALA A 18 -12.12 17.82 1.02
N LEU A 19 -12.57 17.40 -0.17
CA LEU A 19 -12.72 18.28 -1.34
C LEU A 19 -14.08 18.95 -1.43
N TYR A 20 -15.13 18.30 -0.95
CA TYR A 20 -16.52 18.79 -1.01
C TYR A 20 -17.12 19.09 0.37
N GLY A 21 -16.40 18.79 1.45
CA GLY A 21 -16.81 19.16 2.80
C GLY A 21 -16.50 20.63 3.13
N LYS A 22 -16.56 20.95 4.42
CA LYS A 22 -16.35 22.31 4.95
C LYS A 22 -14.90 22.58 5.37
N PHE A 23 -13.98 21.68 5.05
CA PHE A 23 -12.58 21.80 5.44
C PHE A 23 -11.82 22.78 4.56
N LYS A 24 -10.65 23.24 5.02
CA LYS A 24 -9.82 24.24 4.31
C LYS A 24 -9.41 23.75 2.92
N GLU A 25 -9.21 22.45 2.79
CA GLU A 25 -8.85 21.70 1.59
C GLU A 25 -9.87 21.89 0.46
N SER A 26 -11.16 22.06 0.80
CA SER A 26 -12.22 22.34 -0.18
C SER A 26 -12.05 23.71 -0.84
N GLN A 27 -11.44 24.67 -0.13
CA GLN A 27 -11.20 26.03 -0.61
C GLN A 27 -9.86 26.15 -1.33
N THR A 28 -8.82 25.46 -0.83
CA THR A 28 -7.45 25.52 -1.38
C THR A 28 -7.22 24.57 -2.54
N ASN A 29 -8.10 23.59 -2.77
CA ASN A 29 -7.96 22.54 -3.77
C ASN A 29 -6.65 21.75 -3.65
N THR A 30 -6.06 21.74 -2.45
CA THR A 30 -4.76 21.16 -2.17
C THR A 30 -4.86 20.35 -0.89
N ILE A 31 -4.47 19.07 -0.97
CA ILE A 31 -4.48 18.14 0.17
C ILE A 31 -3.04 17.70 0.43
N ALA A 32 -2.60 17.86 1.67
CA ALA A 32 -1.29 17.39 2.11
C ALA A 32 -1.42 15.98 2.69
N LEU A 33 -0.61 15.04 2.18
CA LEU A 33 -0.55 13.65 2.64
C LEU A 33 0.89 13.32 3.09
N PRO A 34 1.34 13.86 4.25
CA PRO A 34 2.75 13.77 4.65
C PRO A 34 3.19 12.36 5.10
N GLN A 35 2.24 11.48 5.41
CA GLN A 35 2.53 10.11 5.84
C GLN A 35 2.62 9.12 4.66
N ASP A 36 2.36 9.60 3.45
CA ASP A 36 2.31 8.77 2.26
C ASP A 36 3.50 9.00 1.36
N SER A 37 4.03 7.91 0.82
CA SER A 37 5.06 8.00 -0.21
C SER A 37 4.44 8.43 -1.53
N PHE A 38 5.25 9.05 -2.38
CA PHE A 38 4.82 9.41 -3.73
C PHE A 38 4.35 8.16 -4.52
N GLN A 39 5.00 7.03 -4.30
CA GLN A 39 4.74 5.77 -4.97
C GLN A 39 3.35 5.21 -4.64
N THR A 40 2.94 5.23 -3.36
CA THR A 40 1.63 4.70 -2.96
C THR A 40 0.50 5.59 -3.50
N ILE A 41 0.66 6.92 -3.42
CA ILE A 41 -0.33 7.86 -3.98
C ILE A 41 -0.41 7.75 -5.49
N SER A 42 0.73 7.63 -6.18
CA SER A 42 0.76 7.45 -7.63
C SER A 42 0.03 6.16 -8.04
N ALA A 43 0.25 5.06 -7.32
CA ALA A 43 -0.44 3.80 -7.59
C ALA A 43 -1.96 3.89 -7.37
N PHE A 44 -2.38 4.56 -6.30
CA PHE A 44 -3.81 4.84 -6.07
C PHE A 44 -4.41 5.67 -7.20
N LEU A 45 -3.71 6.71 -7.65
CA LEU A 45 -4.16 7.53 -8.77
C LEU A 45 -4.24 6.72 -10.06
N THR A 46 -3.20 5.98 -10.42
CA THR A 46 -3.22 5.13 -11.61
C THR A 46 -4.45 4.20 -11.58
N TRP A 47 -4.66 3.50 -10.46
CA TRP A 47 -5.83 2.65 -10.28
C TRP A 47 -7.15 3.40 -10.39
N ALA A 48 -7.28 4.59 -9.81
CA ALA A 48 -8.51 5.36 -9.86
C ALA A 48 -8.91 5.78 -11.30
N TYR A 49 -7.95 5.88 -12.21
CA TYR A 49 -8.19 6.21 -13.63
C TYR A 49 -8.28 4.98 -14.53
N SER A 50 -7.47 3.95 -14.31
CA SER A 50 -7.36 2.79 -15.21
C SER A 50 -8.08 1.54 -14.70
N GLY A 51 -8.41 1.49 -13.41
CA GLY A 51 -8.84 0.28 -12.71
C GLY A 51 -7.71 -0.73 -12.45
N GLN A 52 -6.46 -0.41 -12.82
CA GLN A 52 -5.32 -1.31 -12.70
C GLN A 52 -4.30 -0.80 -11.68
N ILE A 53 -3.79 -1.71 -10.86
CA ILE A 53 -2.76 -1.40 -9.88
C ILE A 53 -1.39 -1.63 -10.53
N GLU A 54 -0.70 -0.52 -10.79
CA GLU A 54 0.70 -0.51 -11.21
C GLU A 54 1.54 0.16 -10.13
N ALA A 55 2.37 -0.61 -9.45
CA ALA A 55 3.10 -0.13 -8.29
C ALA A 55 4.44 -0.85 -8.12
N SER A 56 5.43 -0.09 -7.66
CA SER A 56 6.72 -0.61 -7.17
C SER A 56 6.77 -0.77 -5.65
N CYS A 57 5.73 -0.30 -4.95
CA CYS A 57 5.59 -0.44 -3.50
C CYS A 57 4.87 -1.76 -3.13
N SER A 58 4.91 -2.13 -1.86
CA SER A 58 4.38 -3.42 -1.42
C SER A 58 2.84 -3.40 -1.35
N VAL A 59 2.22 -4.58 -1.47
CA VAL A 59 0.75 -4.72 -1.40
C VAL A 59 0.22 -4.26 -0.03
N GLU A 60 1.00 -4.41 1.03
CA GLU A 60 0.63 -3.98 2.37
C GLU A 60 0.62 -2.44 2.49
N GLU A 61 1.59 -1.76 1.89
CA GLU A 61 1.64 -0.29 1.83
C GLU A 61 0.41 0.26 1.09
N LEU A 62 0.06 -0.35 -0.05
CA LEU A 62 -1.12 0.03 -0.83
C LEU A 62 -2.43 -0.20 -0.07
N TRP A 63 -2.53 -1.33 0.63
CA TRP A 63 -3.74 -1.66 1.37
C TRP A 63 -3.94 -0.69 2.55
N VAL A 64 -2.87 -0.38 3.30
CA VAL A 64 -2.88 0.60 4.39
C VAL A 64 -3.27 1.98 3.88
N LEU A 65 -2.75 2.38 2.71
CA LEU A 65 -3.18 3.62 2.06
C LEU A 65 -4.68 3.59 1.78
N GLY A 66 -5.19 2.53 1.17
CA GLY A 66 -6.61 2.40 0.84
C GLY A 66 -7.53 2.48 2.05
N ASP A 67 -7.15 1.84 3.15
CA ASP A 67 -7.90 1.87 4.41
C ASP A 67 -7.97 3.31 4.96
N ARG A 68 -6.84 4.01 5.00
CA ARG A 68 -6.75 5.40 5.46
C ARG A 68 -7.48 6.39 4.55
N LEU A 69 -7.43 6.16 3.24
CA LEU A 69 -8.23 6.92 2.26
C LEU A 69 -9.71 6.52 2.27
N ARG A 70 -10.13 5.56 3.11
CA ARG A 70 -11.51 5.05 3.15
C ARG A 70 -12.00 4.63 1.76
N SER A 71 -11.16 3.89 1.03
CA SER A 71 -11.42 3.38 -0.31
C SER A 71 -11.58 1.85 -0.27
N PRO A 72 -12.78 1.32 0.00
CA PRO A 72 -13.00 -0.12 0.09
C PRO A 72 -12.81 -0.85 -1.25
N HIS A 73 -13.12 -0.18 -2.38
CA HIS A 73 -12.87 -0.76 -3.71
C HIS A 73 -11.38 -0.93 -3.96
N PHE A 74 -10.57 0.09 -3.66
CA PHE A 74 -9.12 -0.02 -3.78
C PHE A 74 -8.54 -1.11 -2.87
N THR A 75 -8.95 -1.15 -1.59
CA THR A 75 -8.44 -2.19 -0.68
C THR A 75 -8.84 -3.60 -1.10
N ASN A 76 -10.01 -3.81 -1.72
CA ASN A 76 -10.38 -5.10 -2.29
C ASN A 76 -9.52 -5.46 -3.50
N GLU A 77 -9.25 -4.52 -4.42
CA GLU A 77 -8.35 -4.75 -5.56
C GLU A 77 -6.92 -5.06 -5.10
N VAL A 78 -6.44 -4.37 -4.06
CA VAL A 78 -5.15 -4.69 -3.44
C VAL A 78 -5.15 -6.08 -2.80
N MET A 79 -6.26 -6.52 -2.21
CA MET A 79 -6.38 -7.90 -1.71
C MET A 79 -6.33 -8.93 -2.84
N HIS A 80 -6.95 -8.66 -4.00
CA HIS A 80 -6.83 -9.51 -5.18
C HIS A 80 -5.39 -9.59 -5.67
N LEU A 81 -4.69 -8.45 -5.69
CA LEU A 81 -3.27 -8.39 -6.00
C LEU A 81 -2.41 -9.15 -4.98
N ALA A 82 -2.73 -9.06 -3.69
CA ALA A 82 -2.02 -9.83 -2.66
C ALA A 82 -2.19 -11.33 -2.87
N LEU A 83 -3.42 -11.79 -3.10
CA LEU A 83 -3.71 -13.20 -3.36
C LEU A 83 -2.95 -13.71 -4.60
N SER A 84 -2.93 -12.95 -5.70
CA SER A 84 -2.16 -13.35 -6.90
C SER A 84 -0.66 -13.29 -6.68
N THR A 85 -0.17 -12.29 -5.93
CA THR A 85 1.25 -12.11 -5.63
C THR A 85 1.81 -13.28 -4.84
N TYR A 86 1.14 -13.68 -3.75
CA TYR A 86 1.63 -14.75 -2.87
C TYR A 86 1.17 -16.15 -3.27
N HIS A 87 0.32 -16.29 -4.28
CA HIS A 87 0.02 -17.59 -4.86
C HIS A 87 1.22 -18.16 -5.65
N ILE A 88 2.11 -17.28 -6.15
CA ILE A 88 3.29 -17.68 -6.90
C ILE A 88 4.39 -18.09 -5.92
N GLU A 89 4.87 -19.34 -5.99
CA GLU A 89 5.89 -19.92 -5.08
C GLU A 89 7.24 -19.15 -5.03
N GLU A 90 7.43 -18.18 -5.91
CA GLU A 90 8.63 -17.34 -5.96
C GLU A 90 8.49 -16.03 -5.18
N ARG A 91 7.26 -15.61 -4.81
CA ARG A 91 7.02 -14.36 -4.10
C ARG A 91 6.51 -14.63 -2.69
N TRP A 92 7.31 -14.23 -1.72
CA TRP A 92 7.07 -14.48 -0.30
C TRP A 92 6.69 -13.19 0.42
N LEU A 93 5.87 -13.33 1.46
CA LEU A 93 5.66 -12.25 2.41
C LEU A 93 6.99 -11.89 3.07
N SER A 94 7.41 -10.64 2.92
CA SER A 94 8.60 -10.11 3.59
C SER A 94 8.32 -9.81 5.06
N ALA A 95 9.36 -9.81 5.89
CA ALA A 95 9.28 -9.38 7.29
C ALA A 95 8.76 -7.93 7.38
N ARG A 96 9.21 -7.06 6.46
CA ARG A 96 8.70 -5.68 6.37
C ARG A 96 7.20 -5.64 6.04
N GLY A 97 6.75 -6.43 5.06
CA GLY A 97 5.34 -6.51 4.67
C GLY A 97 4.46 -7.00 5.84
N ALA A 98 4.92 -8.05 6.52
CA ALA A 98 4.28 -8.55 7.73
C ALA A 98 4.20 -7.48 8.83
N ASP A 99 5.29 -6.74 9.07
CA ASP A 99 5.33 -5.66 10.05
C ASP A 99 4.33 -4.54 9.73
N ILE A 100 4.23 -4.14 8.46
CA ILE A 100 3.26 -3.14 8.01
C ILE A 100 1.84 -3.62 8.31
N ALA A 101 1.49 -4.84 7.89
CA ALA A 101 0.17 -5.40 8.14
C ALA A 101 -0.15 -5.52 9.64
N LEU A 102 0.82 -5.97 10.45
CA LEU A 102 0.65 -6.25 11.88
C LEU A 102 0.79 -5.01 12.79
N LYS A 103 1.35 -3.89 12.32
CA LYS A 103 1.49 -2.67 13.13
C LYS A 103 0.60 -1.53 12.65
N GLN A 104 0.31 -1.44 11.35
CA GLN A 104 -0.37 -0.28 10.76
C GLN A 104 -1.85 -0.51 10.43
N THR A 105 -2.41 -1.69 10.73
CA THR A 105 -3.84 -1.97 10.51
C THR A 105 -4.55 -2.38 11.79
N PRO A 106 -5.89 -2.22 11.93
CA PRO A 106 -6.63 -2.75 13.06
C PRO A 106 -6.55 -4.28 13.19
N SER A 107 -6.76 -4.82 14.40
CA SER A 107 -6.71 -6.26 14.67
C SER A 107 -7.70 -7.10 13.83
N GLY A 108 -8.84 -6.51 13.46
CA GLY A 108 -9.87 -7.16 12.66
C GLY A 108 -9.74 -6.99 11.14
N SER A 109 -8.71 -6.27 10.65
CA SER A 109 -8.58 -5.91 9.24
C SER A 109 -8.39 -7.14 8.35
N LYS A 110 -8.87 -7.07 7.10
CA LYS A 110 -8.73 -8.18 6.14
C LYS A 110 -7.26 -8.49 5.85
N LEU A 111 -6.43 -7.47 5.66
CA LEU A 111 -4.99 -7.64 5.43
C LEU A 111 -4.31 -8.33 6.61
N ARG A 112 -4.59 -7.89 7.85
CA ARG A 112 -3.97 -8.51 9.03
C ARG A 112 -4.34 -9.97 9.17
N LYS A 113 -5.62 -10.30 8.98
CA LYS A 113 -6.08 -11.71 9.01
C LYS A 113 -5.43 -12.53 7.91
N PHE A 114 -5.31 -11.98 6.71
CA PHE A 114 -4.61 -12.62 5.60
C PHE A 114 -3.15 -12.93 5.96
N VAL A 115 -2.40 -11.93 6.44
CA VAL A 115 -1.00 -12.10 6.84
C VAL A 115 -0.85 -13.11 7.98
N GLN A 116 -1.71 -13.07 9.00
CA GLN A 116 -1.68 -14.04 10.09
C GLN A 116 -1.93 -15.47 9.59
N ASN A 117 -2.93 -15.65 8.72
CA ASN A 117 -3.21 -16.96 8.13
C ASN A 117 -2.06 -17.45 7.26
N TYR A 118 -1.44 -16.56 6.47
CA TYR A 118 -0.28 -16.88 5.66
C TYR A 118 0.90 -17.33 6.52
N LEU A 119 1.24 -16.58 7.58
CA LEU A 119 2.31 -16.94 8.51
C LEU A 119 2.03 -18.26 9.24
N ASN A 120 0.78 -18.53 9.61
CA ASN A 120 0.39 -19.79 10.23
C ASN A 120 0.51 -20.98 9.27
N ALA A 121 0.22 -20.78 7.98
CA ALA A 121 0.29 -21.84 6.96
C ALA A 121 1.73 -22.13 6.48
N HIS A 122 2.56 -21.09 6.33
CA HIS A 122 3.88 -21.19 5.72
C HIS A 122 5.06 -21.05 6.68
N GLY A 123 4.81 -20.67 7.95
CA GLY A 123 5.84 -20.34 8.93
C GLY A 123 6.36 -18.91 8.82
N LEU A 124 7.24 -18.52 9.75
CA LEU A 124 7.66 -17.13 9.93
C LEU A 124 8.58 -16.63 8.81
N LEU A 125 9.45 -17.48 8.24
CA LEU A 125 10.40 -17.12 7.17
C LEU A 125 10.83 -18.38 6.42
N CYS A 126 10.70 -18.43 5.08
CA CYS A 126 11.45 -19.40 4.29
C CYS A 126 12.89 -18.90 4.08
N ALA A 127 13.88 -19.80 4.01
CA ALA A 127 15.29 -19.41 3.87
C ALA A 127 15.58 -18.57 2.60
N LYS A 128 14.70 -18.63 1.59
CA LYS A 128 14.76 -17.82 0.38
C LYS A 128 14.38 -16.37 0.64
N ALA A 129 13.27 -16.12 1.35
CA ALA A 129 12.83 -14.78 1.73
C ALA A 129 13.90 -14.02 2.55
N LEU A 130 14.61 -14.72 3.45
CA LEU A 130 15.73 -14.16 4.21
C LEU A 130 16.91 -13.74 3.32
N LYS A 131 17.24 -14.52 2.29
CA LYS A 131 18.33 -14.18 1.37
C LYS A 131 17.98 -12.94 0.54
N ASP A 132 16.76 -12.90 0.01
CA ASP A 132 16.28 -11.79 -0.82
C ASP A 132 16.22 -10.48 -0.01
N GLU A 133 15.78 -10.53 1.25
CA GLU A 133 15.81 -9.36 2.14
C GLU A 133 17.22 -8.86 2.43
N VAL A 134 18.15 -9.78 2.76
CA VAL A 134 19.54 -9.42 3.02
C VAL A 134 20.19 -8.78 1.79
N GLU A 135 19.86 -9.25 0.60
CA GLU A 135 20.38 -8.71 -0.66
C GLU A 135 19.79 -7.32 -0.97
N PHE A 136 18.49 -7.11 -0.73
CA PHE A 136 17.86 -5.79 -0.83
C PHE A 136 18.49 -4.76 0.13
N TYR A 137 18.76 -5.14 1.38
CA TYR A 137 19.41 -4.24 2.34
C TYR A 137 20.85 -3.91 1.95
N LYS A 138 21.60 -4.85 1.38
CA LYS A 138 22.95 -4.60 0.88
C LYS A 138 22.94 -3.59 -0.28
N ASN A 139 22.00 -3.75 -1.23
CA ASN A 139 21.91 -2.87 -2.39
C ASN A 139 21.48 -1.44 -2.01
N THR A 140 20.50 -1.31 -1.11
CA THR A 140 20.04 0.01 -0.62
C THR A 140 21.02 0.70 0.34
N ALA A 141 21.90 -0.05 1.00
CA ALA A 141 23.03 0.52 1.74
C ALA A 141 24.11 1.04 0.78
N TYR A 142 24.43 0.27 -0.26
CA TYR A 142 25.39 0.64 -1.29
C TYR A 142 24.96 1.91 -2.06
N GLU A 143 23.70 2.01 -2.48
CA GLU A 143 23.17 3.21 -3.16
C GLU A 143 23.21 4.48 -2.29
N ARG A 144 23.07 4.32 -0.97
CA ARG A 144 23.18 5.45 -0.02
C ARG A 144 24.62 5.92 0.20
N ASP A 145 25.59 5.02 0.08
CA ASP A 145 27.01 5.35 0.15
C ASP A 145 27.54 5.95 -1.17
N CYS A 146 26.99 5.57 -2.33
CA CYS A 146 27.37 6.14 -3.63
C CYS A 146 26.79 7.56 -3.89
N MET A 147 25.77 8.00 -3.13
CA MET A 147 25.20 9.35 -3.24
C MET A 147 25.74 10.36 -2.20
N ARG A 148 26.80 10.00 -1.47
CA ARG A 148 27.51 10.90 -0.53
C ARG A 148 28.79 11.48 -1.12
#